data_AF-A0A5C3QTM5-F1
#
_entry.id   AF-A0A5C3QTM5-F1
#
_cell.length_a   1.000
_cell.length_b   1.000
_cell.length_c   1.000
_cell.angle_alpha   90.00
_cell.angle_beta   90.00
_cell.angle_gamma   90.00
#
_symmetry.space_group_name_H-M   'P 1'
#
loop_
_entity.id
_entity.type
_entity.pdbx_description
1 polymer ?
#
loop_
_entity_poly.entity_id
_entity_poly.type
_entity_poly.pdbx_seq_one_letter_code
_entity_poly.pdbx_strand_id
1 'polypeptide(L)'
;MVPYSRSRRRSSVSFVGGRPPSLNLDPYRRPSNMNVKFKFKGSLIAGVPLLEAQSRHIRLSGNDDYTLQDLHADNRRCLLLKVKWVNFNSVTYEIPLDHYERRVSLATLARRVSRACVHYLQSNMVPVPLERIELHHLEEIAYGTWQPMLCVR
;
A
#
# COMPACT_ATOMS: atom_id res chain seq x y z
N MET A 1 -27.49 8.43 -63.37
CA MET A 1 -28.05 8.97 -62.12
C MET A 1 -27.67 8.02 -60.98
N VAL A 2 -27.11 8.58 -59.89
CA VAL A 2 -26.42 7.93 -58.74
C VAL A 2 -27.38 7.08 -57.85
N PRO A 3 -26.93 6.12 -57.00
CA PRO A 3 -26.02 6.41 -55.88
C PRO A 3 -24.92 5.37 -55.55
N TYR A 4 -23.81 5.90 -55.06
CA TYR A 4 -22.82 5.20 -54.24
C TYR A 4 -23.47 4.60 -52.99
N SER A 5 -23.28 3.29 -52.76
CA SER A 5 -23.64 2.64 -51.50
C SER A 5 -22.37 2.39 -50.68
N ARG A 6 -22.08 3.31 -49.76
CA ARG A 6 -21.05 3.15 -48.72
C ARG A 6 -21.44 1.98 -47.81
N SER A 7 -20.76 0.85 -47.94
CA SER A 7 -20.80 -0.23 -46.96
C SER A 7 -20.13 0.23 -45.65
N ARG A 8 -20.94 0.79 -44.74
CA ARG A 8 -20.57 0.97 -43.33
C ARG A 8 -20.66 -0.41 -42.67
N ARG A 9 -19.51 -1.03 -42.38
CA ARG A 9 -19.42 -2.11 -41.38
C ARG A 9 -20.01 -1.60 -40.06
N ARG A 10 -21.23 -2.03 -39.74
CA ARG A 10 -21.81 -1.91 -38.40
C ARG A 10 -21.48 -3.20 -37.66
N SER A 11 -20.54 -3.12 -36.73
CA SER A 11 -20.33 -4.18 -35.76
C SER A 11 -21.39 -4.03 -34.67
N SER A 12 -22.27 -5.02 -34.51
CA SER A 12 -23.16 -5.14 -33.36
C SER A 12 -22.35 -5.59 -32.15
N VAL A 13 -22.34 -4.81 -31.07
CA VAL A 13 -21.85 -5.28 -29.78
C VAL A 13 -23.08 -5.51 -28.90
N SER A 14 -23.33 -6.77 -28.59
CA SER A 14 -24.42 -7.21 -27.75
C SER A 14 -24.20 -6.73 -26.31
N PHE A 15 -25.17 -6.00 -25.75
CA PHE A 15 -25.23 -5.73 -24.31
C PHE A 15 -25.63 -7.01 -23.59
N VAL A 16 -24.66 -7.65 -22.91
CA VAL A 16 -24.98 -8.62 -21.86
C VAL A 16 -24.89 -7.89 -20.53
N GLY A 17 -26.04 -7.43 -20.05
CA GLY A 17 -26.24 -7.08 -18.66
C GLY A 17 -26.27 -8.37 -17.82
N GLY A 18 -25.46 -8.41 -16.77
CA GLY A 18 -25.40 -9.55 -15.85
C GLY A 18 -24.42 -9.28 -14.72
N ARG A 19 -24.80 -8.37 -13.81
CA ARG A 19 -24.05 -8.08 -12.58
C ARG A 19 -24.36 -9.17 -11.55
N PRO A 20 -23.33 -9.69 -10.86
CA PRO A 20 -23.39 -9.75 -9.40
C PRO A 20 -22.34 -8.80 -8.80
N PRO A 21 -22.65 -8.08 -7.70
CA PRO A 21 -21.71 -7.17 -7.05
C PRO A 21 -20.95 -7.89 -5.94
N SER A 22 -19.71 -8.33 -6.21
CA SER A 22 -18.80 -8.77 -5.15
C SER A 22 -17.36 -8.89 -5.68
N LEU A 23 -16.48 -8.02 -5.16
CA LEU A 23 -15.02 -8.02 -5.35
C LEU A 23 -14.49 -7.88 -6.80
N ASN A 24 -14.73 -6.72 -7.43
CA ASN A 24 -13.95 -6.30 -8.60
C ASN A 24 -12.58 -5.74 -8.17
N LEU A 25 -11.67 -6.61 -7.73
CA LEU A 25 -10.23 -6.36 -7.85
C LEU A 25 -9.86 -6.69 -9.29
N ASP A 26 -9.94 -5.66 -10.15
CA ASP A 26 -9.59 -5.75 -11.56
C ASP A 26 -8.14 -6.27 -11.71
N PRO A 27 -7.89 -7.47 -12.27
CA PRO A 27 -6.55 -8.02 -12.42
C PRO A 27 -5.68 -7.20 -13.41
N TYR A 28 -6.28 -6.26 -14.14
CA TYR A 28 -5.58 -5.34 -15.03
C TYR A 28 -5.18 -4.01 -14.38
N ARG A 29 -5.55 -3.78 -13.10
CA ARG A 29 -5.08 -2.61 -12.37
C ARG A 29 -3.61 -2.80 -12.01
N ARG A 30 -2.75 -2.13 -12.80
CA ARG A 30 -1.31 -2.11 -12.58
C ARG A 30 -1.02 -1.52 -11.19
N PRO A 31 -0.07 -2.11 -10.43
CA PRO A 31 0.46 -1.47 -9.23
C PRO A 31 1.00 -0.09 -9.62
N SER A 32 0.76 0.90 -8.76
CA SER A 32 1.35 2.21 -8.92
C SER A 32 2.87 2.09 -8.72
N ASN A 33 3.65 2.84 -9.50
CA ASN A 33 5.10 3.03 -9.23
C ASN A 33 5.32 3.96 -8.01
N MET A 34 4.37 3.99 -7.07
CA MET A 34 4.39 4.89 -5.93
C MET A 34 5.10 4.25 -4.74
N ASN A 35 6.04 4.98 -4.17
CA ASN A 35 6.73 4.57 -2.94
C ASN A 35 6.33 5.52 -1.81
N VAL A 36 5.73 4.97 -0.75
CA VAL A 36 5.34 5.73 0.44
C VAL A 36 6.54 5.82 1.36
N LYS A 37 7.27 6.93 1.34
CA LYS A 37 8.54 7.08 2.08
C LYS A 37 8.31 7.52 3.51
N PHE A 38 8.94 6.82 4.46
CA PHE A 38 8.97 7.21 5.86
C PHE A 38 10.27 7.93 6.17
N LYS A 39 10.13 9.14 6.70
CA LYS A 39 11.26 10.04 6.92
C LYS A 39 10.96 10.97 8.08
N PHE A 40 11.88 11.10 9.03
CA PHE A 40 11.75 12.09 10.08
C PHE A 40 11.68 13.51 9.53
N LYS A 41 10.88 14.36 10.17
CA LYS A 41 10.80 15.78 9.84
C LYS A 41 12.19 16.43 9.95
N GLY A 42 12.68 17.00 8.86
CA GLY A 42 14.00 17.65 8.80
C GLY A 42 15.17 16.71 8.49
N SER A 43 14.96 15.39 8.43
CA SER A 43 16.00 14.47 7.94
C SER A 43 16.28 14.74 6.44
N LEU A 44 17.42 14.29 5.92
CA LEU A 44 17.67 14.19 4.48
C LEU A 44 17.41 12.77 3.96
N ILE A 45 17.59 11.76 4.83
CA ILE A 45 17.57 10.34 4.51
C ILE A 45 16.22 9.73 4.94
N ALA A 46 15.69 8.82 4.13
CA ALA A 46 14.51 8.02 4.47
C ALA A 46 14.93 6.81 5.32
N GLY A 47 14.08 6.40 6.25
CA GLY A 47 14.41 5.41 7.26
C GLY A 47 13.94 5.87 8.62
N VAL A 48 13.13 5.03 9.27
CA VAL A 48 12.66 5.22 10.63
C VAL A 48 12.82 3.90 11.37
N PRO A 49 13.53 3.85 12.50
CA PRO A 49 13.65 2.64 13.31
C PRO A 49 12.27 2.09 13.69
N LEU A 50 12.07 0.77 13.60
CA LEU A 50 10.77 0.14 13.89
C LEU A 50 10.26 0.45 15.30
N LEU A 51 11.16 0.60 16.27
CA LEU A 51 10.79 0.96 17.65
C LEU A 51 10.34 2.42 17.75
N GLU A 52 11.05 3.34 17.09
CA GLU A 52 10.68 4.77 17.10
C GLU A 52 9.40 5.04 16.32
N ALA A 53 9.20 4.34 15.20
CA ALA A 53 7.99 4.44 14.39
C ALA A 53 6.72 4.06 15.18
N GLN A 54 6.86 3.25 16.23
CA GLN A 54 5.75 2.89 17.10
C GLN A 54 5.37 3.99 18.10
N SER A 55 6.25 4.97 18.32
CA SER A 55 6.01 6.08 19.23
C SER A 55 4.81 6.91 18.80
N ARG A 56 4.02 7.37 19.76
CA ARG A 56 2.83 8.20 19.49
C ARG A 56 3.20 9.59 18.94
N HIS A 57 4.39 10.08 19.24
CA HIS A 57 4.81 11.45 18.96
C HIS A 57 5.79 11.58 17.78
N ILE A 58 5.90 10.55 16.94
CA ILE A 58 6.78 10.61 15.77
C ILE A 58 6.34 11.73 14.81
N ARG A 59 7.30 12.56 14.40
CA ARG A 59 7.09 13.63 13.43
C ARG A 59 7.71 13.22 12.10
N LEU A 60 6.87 12.86 11.14
CA LEU A 60 7.29 12.52 9.79
C LEU A 60 7.21 13.72 8.87
N SER A 61 8.10 13.75 7.88
CA SER A 61 8.00 14.63 6.72
C SER A 61 6.83 14.18 5.86
N GLY A 62 6.05 15.12 5.31
CA GLY A 62 4.97 14.79 4.38
C GLY A 62 3.83 13.99 5.01
N ASN A 63 3.51 14.28 6.28
CA ASN A 63 2.58 13.46 7.06
C ASN A 63 1.19 13.32 6.41
N ASP A 64 0.77 14.29 5.62
CA ASP A 64 -0.57 14.36 5.04
C ASP A 64 -0.51 14.39 3.49
N ASP A 65 0.60 13.93 2.90
CA ASP A 65 0.84 14.01 1.46
C ASP A 65 0.02 12.99 0.65
N TYR A 66 -0.42 11.91 1.30
CA TYR A 66 -1.09 10.78 0.65
C TYR A 66 -2.59 10.78 0.91
N THR A 67 -3.37 10.37 -0.08
CA THR A 67 -4.82 10.17 0.05
C THR A 67 -5.16 8.68 0.13
N LEU A 68 -6.42 8.38 0.50
CA LEU A 68 -6.94 7.01 0.48
C LEU A 68 -6.89 6.38 -0.92
N GLN A 69 -7.03 7.21 -1.96
CA GLN A 69 -7.00 6.75 -3.34
C GLN A 69 -5.58 6.37 -3.76
N ASP A 70 -4.58 7.15 -3.36
CA ASP A 70 -3.17 6.86 -3.67
C ASP A 70 -2.73 5.54 -3.03
N LEU A 71 -3.19 5.26 -1.81
CA LEU A 71 -2.88 4.02 -1.10
C LEU A 71 -3.72 2.82 -1.55
N HIS A 72 -4.63 3.01 -2.51
CA HIS A 72 -5.56 1.99 -2.99
C HIS A 72 -6.26 1.25 -1.83
N ALA A 73 -6.79 2.03 -0.88
CA ALA A 73 -7.49 1.49 0.28
C ALA A 73 -8.72 0.66 -0.15
N ASP A 74 -8.94 -0.47 0.50
CA ASP A 74 -10.16 -1.27 0.30
C ASP A 74 -11.40 -0.52 0.83
N ASN A 75 -12.60 -1.02 0.54
CA ASN A 75 -13.89 -0.50 1.02
C ASN A 75 -13.95 -0.36 2.54
N ARG A 76 -13.18 -1.18 3.28
CA ARG A 76 -13.04 -1.10 4.75
C ARG A 76 -12.07 -0.02 5.22
N ARG A 77 -11.49 0.76 4.31
CA ARG A 77 -10.41 1.73 4.57
C ARG A 77 -9.18 1.08 5.20
N CYS A 78 -8.87 -0.12 4.72
CA CYS A 78 -7.70 -0.89 5.10
C CYS A 78 -6.74 -1.02 3.92
N LEU A 79 -5.46 -1.08 4.22
CA LEU A 79 -4.37 -1.43 3.34
C LEU A 79 -3.98 -2.89 3.62
N LEU A 80 -3.73 -3.69 2.59
CA LEU A 80 -3.15 -5.02 2.76
C LEU A 80 -1.63 -4.89 2.83
N LEU A 81 -1.02 -5.29 3.95
CA LEU A 81 0.43 -5.25 4.14
C LEU A 81 1.00 -6.66 4.11
N LYS A 82 1.71 -7.02 3.06
CA LYS A 82 2.41 -8.30 2.96
C LYS A 82 3.83 -8.14 3.52
N VAL A 83 4.08 -8.70 4.70
CA VAL A 83 5.42 -8.71 5.32
C VAL A 83 6.12 -10.01 4.94
N LYS A 84 7.39 -9.91 4.53
CA LYS A 84 8.24 -11.04 4.18
C LYS A 84 9.65 -10.79 4.65
N TRP A 85 10.29 -11.81 5.23
CA TRP A 85 11.72 -11.84 5.48
C TRP A 85 12.38 -13.01 4.73
N VAL A 86 13.68 -12.90 4.47
CA VAL A 86 14.45 -13.92 3.74
C VAL A 86 14.39 -15.25 4.51
N ASN A 87 14.04 -16.34 3.83
CA ASN A 87 13.89 -17.69 4.40
C ASN A 87 12.72 -17.86 5.40
N PHE A 88 11.78 -16.92 5.47
CA PHE A 88 10.55 -17.06 6.25
C PHE A 88 9.31 -16.93 5.36
N ASN A 89 8.21 -17.54 5.81
CA ASN A 89 6.92 -17.43 5.13
C ASN A 89 6.40 -15.99 5.19
N SER A 90 5.80 -15.49 4.12
CA SER A 90 5.16 -14.18 4.14
C SER A 90 3.83 -14.21 4.89
N VAL A 91 3.50 -13.14 5.61
CA VAL A 91 2.19 -12.95 6.25
C VAL A 91 1.57 -11.66 5.75
N THR A 92 0.27 -11.69 5.47
CA THR A 92 -0.50 -10.51 5.06
C THR A 92 -1.32 -10.00 6.24
N TYR A 93 -1.22 -8.69 6.52
CA TYR A 93 -1.95 -7.99 7.56
C TYR A 93 -2.94 -7.00 6.96
N GLU A 94 -4.10 -6.84 7.59
CA GLU A 94 -5.00 -5.73 7.31
C GLU A 94 -4.62 -4.55 8.19
N ILE A 95 -4.17 -3.46 7.57
CA ILE A 95 -3.75 -2.24 8.26
C ILE A 95 -4.84 -1.18 8.07
N PRO A 96 -5.61 -0.84 9.11
CA PRO A 96 -6.58 0.23 8.97
C PRO A 96 -5.85 1.55 8.71
N LEU A 97 -6.44 2.40 7.89
CA LEU A 97 -5.93 3.73 7.58
C LEU A 97 -6.67 4.77 8.40
N ASP A 98 -5.93 5.64 9.07
CA ASP A 98 -6.50 6.82 9.72
C ASP A 98 -6.50 7.97 8.72
N HIS A 99 -7.66 8.56 8.47
CA HIS A 99 -7.82 9.60 7.46
C HIS A 99 -8.56 10.80 8.03
N TYR A 100 -8.14 11.98 7.57
CA TYR A 100 -8.72 13.27 7.89
C TYR A 100 -8.80 14.08 6.61
N GLU A 101 -9.95 14.69 6.30
CA GLU A 101 -10.15 15.50 5.08
C GLU A 101 -9.63 14.83 3.79
N ARG A 102 -9.81 13.50 3.67
CA ARG A 102 -9.35 12.62 2.56
C ARG A 102 -7.84 12.32 2.52
N ARG A 103 -7.05 12.90 3.41
CA ARG A 103 -5.61 12.64 3.57
C ARG A 103 -5.41 11.55 4.63
N VAL A 104 -4.34 10.77 4.48
CA VAL A 104 -3.99 9.70 5.42
C VAL A 104 -2.84 10.17 6.28
N SER A 105 -2.95 9.97 7.60
CA SER A 105 -1.88 10.32 8.53
C SER A 105 -0.74 9.30 8.43
N LEU A 106 0.38 9.72 7.84
CA LEU A 106 1.57 8.89 7.68
C LEU A 106 2.14 8.43 9.02
N ALA A 107 2.08 9.27 10.07
CA ALA A 107 2.52 8.89 11.42
C ALA A 107 1.72 7.72 11.98
N THR A 108 0.39 7.70 11.78
CA THR A 108 -0.45 6.58 12.23
C THR A 108 -0.20 5.32 11.40
N LEU A 109 -0.02 5.47 10.09
CA LEU A 109 0.30 4.38 9.17
C LEU A 109 1.65 3.76 9.54
N ALA A 110 2.69 4.58 9.71
CA ALA A 110 4.03 4.13 10.10
C ALA A 110 3.99 3.33 11.40
N ARG A 111 3.24 3.79 12.40
CA ARG A 111 3.04 3.07 13.67
C ARG A 111 2.38 1.71 13.48
N ARG A 112 1.30 1.63 12.69
CA ARG A 112 0.56 0.39 12.47
C ARG A 112 1.37 -0.62 11.64
N VAL A 113 2.04 -0.15 10.58
CA VAL A 113 2.97 -0.94 9.77
C VAL A 113 4.11 -1.47 10.64
N SER A 114 4.73 -0.61 11.45
CA SER A 114 5.85 -1.03 12.30
C SER A 114 5.44 -2.05 13.35
N ARG A 115 4.24 -1.92 13.94
CA ARG A 115 3.67 -2.96 14.80
C ARG A 115 3.49 -4.29 14.08
N ALA A 116 2.98 -4.28 12.85
CA ALA A 116 2.82 -5.49 12.04
C ALA A 116 4.17 -6.12 11.69
N CYS A 117 5.18 -5.32 11.34
CA CYS A 117 6.54 -5.79 11.08
C CYS A 117 7.17 -6.41 12.34
N VAL A 118 7.07 -5.75 13.50
CA VAL A 118 7.59 -6.28 14.77
C VAL A 118 6.88 -7.58 15.15
N HIS A 119 5.55 -7.61 15.05
CA HIS A 119 4.77 -8.82 15.30
C HIS A 119 5.22 -9.98 14.40
N TYR A 120 5.41 -9.71 13.11
CA TYR A 120 5.92 -10.70 12.16
C TYR A 120 7.31 -11.23 12.56
N LEU A 121 8.25 -10.34 12.88
CA LEU A 121 9.62 -10.70 13.23
C LEU A 121 9.67 -11.53 14.52
N GLN A 122 8.89 -11.14 15.53
CA GLN A 122 8.78 -11.85 16.80
C GLN A 122 8.12 -13.23 16.63
N SER A 123 7.02 -13.30 15.87
CA SER A 123 6.30 -14.56 15.62
C SER A 123 7.13 -15.58 14.85
N ASN A 124 8.02 -15.11 13.97
CA ASN A 124 8.93 -15.96 13.21
C ASN A 124 10.30 -16.15 13.89
N MET A 125 10.52 -15.58 15.08
CA MET A 125 11.79 -15.64 15.81
C MET A 125 13.01 -15.23 14.96
N VAL A 126 12.86 -14.17 14.17
CA VAL A 126 13.95 -13.68 13.31
C VAL A 126 15.12 -13.20 14.18
N PRO A 127 16.35 -13.71 13.99
CA PRO A 127 17.50 -13.42 14.87
C PRO A 127 18.17 -12.08 14.52
N VAL A 128 17.40 -10.99 14.49
CA VAL A 128 17.90 -9.64 14.25
C VAL A 128 17.39 -8.70 15.35
N PRO A 129 18.26 -7.89 15.97
CA PRO A 129 17.82 -6.89 16.95
C PRO A 129 16.85 -5.88 16.33
N LEU A 130 15.70 -5.66 16.97
CA LEU A 130 14.65 -4.76 16.46
C LEU A 130 15.12 -3.31 16.35
N GLU A 131 16.10 -2.91 17.15
CA GLU A 131 16.74 -1.58 17.16
C GLU A 131 17.57 -1.31 15.90
N ARG A 132 17.92 -2.36 15.16
CA ARG A 132 18.72 -2.26 13.93
C ARG A 132 17.87 -2.25 12.66
N ILE A 133 16.56 -2.46 12.79
CA ILE A 133 15.66 -2.55 11.65
C ILE A 133 14.98 -1.20 11.42
N GLU A 134 15.16 -0.66 10.22
CA GLU A 134 14.58 0.59 9.77
C GLU A 134 13.53 0.36 8.69
N LEU A 135 12.42 1.08 8.79
CA LEU A 135 11.37 1.15 7.78
C LEU A 135 11.65 2.33 6.85
N HIS A 136 11.98 2.06 5.59
CA HIS A 136 12.28 3.11 4.60
C HIS A 136 11.06 3.58 3.86
N HIS A 137 10.35 2.65 3.22
CA HIS A 137 9.15 2.96 2.43
C HIS A 137 8.25 1.74 2.26
N LEU A 138 7.03 1.96 1.80
CA LEU A 138 6.17 0.91 1.27
C LEU A 138 6.25 0.90 -0.25
N GLU A 139 6.26 -0.29 -0.83
CA GLU A 139 6.13 -0.51 -2.28
C GLU A 139 4.83 -1.25 -2.57
N GLU A 140 4.09 -0.81 -3.58
CA GLU A 140 2.90 -1.52 -4.03
C GLU A 140 3.30 -2.70 -4.92
N ILE A 141 3.04 -3.92 -4.45
CA ILE A 141 3.39 -5.15 -5.18
C ILE A 141 2.22 -5.68 -6.02
N ALA A 142 1.00 -5.33 -5.64
CA ALA A 142 -0.24 -5.60 -6.34
C ALA A 142 -1.27 -4.55 -5.90
N TYR A 143 -2.33 -4.35 -6.68
CA TYR A 143 -3.32 -3.32 -6.37
C TYR A 143 -3.86 -3.41 -4.92
N GLY A 144 -3.64 -2.37 -4.12
CA GLY A 144 -4.04 -2.30 -2.70
C GLY A 144 -3.20 -3.16 -1.75
N THR A 145 -2.17 -3.85 -2.26
CA THR A 145 -1.26 -4.71 -1.50
C THR A 145 0.14 -4.13 -1.50
N TRP A 146 0.61 -3.81 -0.29
CA TRP A 146 1.84 -3.11 -0.04
C TRP A 146 2.84 -3.99 0.69
N GLN A 147 4.12 -3.84 0.37
CA GLN A 147 5.22 -4.52 1.03
C GLN A 147 6.12 -3.49 1.72
N PRO A 148 6.45 -3.67 3.01
CA PRO A 148 7.39 -2.79 3.69
C PRO A 148 8.82 -3.12 3.30
N MET A 149 9.57 -2.08 2.95
CA MET A 149 11.00 -2.18 2.68
C MET A 149 11.77 -1.91 3.96
N LEU A 150 12.28 -3.01 4.54
CA LEU A 150 13.07 -3.01 5.76
C LEU A 150 14.56 -3.07 5.43
N CYS A 151 15.36 -2.32 6.18
CA CYS A 151 16.82 -2.37 6.11
C CYS A 151 17.40 -2.70 7.48
N VAL A 152 18.53 -3.39 7.51
CA VAL A 152 19.32 -3.64 8.73
C VAL A 152 20.53 -2.71 8.71
N ARG A 153 20.70 -1.91 9.76
CA ARG A 153 21.86 -1.03 9.96
C ARG A 153 23.02 -1.72 10.68
#